data_AF-A0A349YQ22-F1
#
_entry.id   AF-A0A349YQ22-F1
#
_cell.length_a   1.000
_cell.length_b   1.000
_cell.length_c   1.000
_cell.angle_alpha   90.00
_cell.angle_beta   90.00
_cell.angle_gamma   90.00
#
_symmetry.space_group_name_H-M   'P 1'
#
loop_
_entity.id
_entity.type
_entity.pdbx_description
1 polymer ?
#
loop_
_entity_poly.entity_id
_entity_poly.type
_entity_poly.pdbx_seq_one_letter_code
_entity_poly.pdbx_strand_id
1 'polypeptide(L)'
;MALPSYLKVQDEAVYYTGEGEFILFVPDSYFVKKIAVIEGEFVELIGILNQSRLLPKETDITKHIKPFYFPSRFVTKPGRIEKVKNFQLTKNYKGDFSVLYYANNNEDQIIVSIKVPQDITNVEDFFRVFVNAGDIPTSIHYKDLYKPFIDSMTINGNSYGLPAADFGLLISELCRDPRDINKPFRLGKALDEDDCSYIPISVKYIPKLVSPFTSLTSENFDEAMIGAIMNKNDDSTPLERVLTG
;
A
#
# COMPACT_ATOMS: atom_id res chain seq x y z
N MET A 1 10.47 -14.90 -5.35
CA MET A 1 11.67 -14.13 -4.93
C MET A 1 12.46 -14.97 -3.95
N ALA A 2 13.79 -14.98 -4.03
CA ALA A 2 14.61 -15.56 -2.97
C ALA A 2 14.51 -14.67 -1.72
N LEU A 3 14.32 -15.29 -0.55
CA LEU A 3 14.29 -14.58 0.72
C LEU A 3 15.69 -13.97 0.98
N PRO A 4 15.80 -12.69 1.38
CA PRO A 4 17.08 -12.09 1.71
C PRO A 4 17.83 -12.87 2.80
N SER A 5 19.16 -12.90 2.75
CA SER A 5 19.98 -13.70 3.68
C SER A 5 19.85 -13.32 5.15
N TYR A 6 19.37 -12.11 5.44
CA TYR A 6 19.12 -11.60 6.78
C TYR A 6 17.69 -11.88 7.29
N LEU A 7 16.91 -12.66 6.53
CA LEU A 7 15.60 -13.14 6.93
C LEU A 7 15.61 -14.67 6.94
N LYS A 8 14.92 -15.26 7.90
CA LYS A 8 14.76 -16.71 8.03
C LYS A 8 13.30 -17.06 8.22
N VAL A 9 12.84 -18.10 7.53
CA VAL A 9 11.56 -18.75 7.84
C VAL A 9 11.81 -19.86 8.86
N GLN A 10 11.08 -19.84 9.96
CA GLN A 10 11.09 -20.89 10.97
C GLN A 10 9.68 -21.07 11.51
N ASP A 11 9.18 -22.31 11.53
CA ASP A 11 7.87 -22.65 12.08
C ASP A 11 6.73 -21.77 11.52
N GLU A 12 6.78 -21.51 10.20
CA GLU A 12 5.82 -20.66 9.47
C GLU A 12 5.90 -19.16 9.79
N ALA A 13 6.79 -18.73 10.67
CA ALA A 13 7.07 -17.33 10.94
C ALA A 13 8.34 -16.84 10.21
N VAL A 14 8.44 -15.53 9.98
CA VAL A 14 9.61 -14.86 9.40
C VAL A 14 10.30 -14.05 10.49
N TYR A 15 11.58 -14.34 10.68
CA TYR A 15 12.44 -13.70 11.67
C TYR A 15 13.58 -12.91 11.00
N TYR A 16 14.04 -11.88 11.69
CA TYR A 16 15.30 -11.22 11.37
C TYR A 16 16.49 -12.02 11.91
N THR A 17 17.51 -12.24 11.08
CA THR A 17 18.74 -12.97 11.45
C THR A 17 20.00 -12.16 11.21
N GLY A 18 19.88 -10.91 10.77
CA GLY A 18 21.02 -10.03 10.58
C GLY A 18 21.54 -9.43 11.89
N GLU A 19 22.61 -8.64 11.78
CA GLU A 19 23.10 -7.82 12.88
C GLU A 19 22.25 -6.56 13.05
N GLY A 20 22.10 -6.08 14.29
CA GLY A 20 21.33 -4.88 14.61
C GLY A 20 19.82 -5.12 14.59
N GLU A 21 19.06 -4.22 13.97
CA GLU A 21 17.59 -4.25 13.95
C GLU A 21 17.04 -4.18 12.52
N PHE A 22 15.98 -4.92 12.25
CA PHE A 22 15.11 -4.70 11.10
C PHE A 22 14.01 -3.72 11.49
N ILE A 23 13.62 -2.85 10.56
CA ILE A 23 12.69 -1.74 10.83
C ILE A 23 11.59 -1.74 9.78
N LEU A 24 10.33 -1.61 10.22
CA LEU A 24 9.20 -1.28 9.36
C LEU A 24 8.67 0.12 9.68
N PHE A 25 8.43 0.92 8.65
CA PHE A 25 7.79 2.22 8.76
C PHE A 25 6.32 2.10 8.38
N VAL A 26 5.44 2.20 9.37
CA VAL A 26 3.99 2.14 9.17
C VAL A 26 3.43 3.56 9.26
N PRO A 27 2.79 4.09 8.21
CA PRO A 27 2.16 5.41 8.27
C PRO A 27 1.13 5.48 9.40
N ASP A 28 1.14 6.55 10.20
CA ASP A 28 0.19 6.70 11.32
C ASP A 28 -1.26 6.75 10.83
N SER A 29 -1.49 7.16 9.57
CA SER A 29 -2.80 7.12 8.92
C SER A 29 -3.40 5.72 8.85
N TYR A 30 -2.59 4.65 8.82
CA TYR A 30 -3.07 3.27 8.79
C TYR A 30 -3.77 2.90 10.10
N PHE A 31 -3.26 3.36 11.24
CA PHE A 31 -3.90 3.14 12.54
C PHE A 31 -5.18 3.97 12.69
N VAL A 32 -5.16 5.23 12.26
CA VAL A 32 -6.35 6.12 12.31
C VAL A 32 -7.50 5.56 11.48
N LYS A 33 -7.20 4.98 10.31
CA LYS A 33 -8.18 4.40 9.38
C LYS A 33 -8.54 2.94 9.70
N LYS A 34 -8.00 2.38 10.79
CA LYS A 34 -8.14 0.97 11.19
C LYS A 34 -7.72 -0.04 10.12
N ILE A 35 -6.73 0.34 9.32
CA ILE A 35 -6.03 -0.56 8.39
C ILE A 35 -5.00 -1.37 9.17
N ALA A 36 -4.31 -0.70 10.10
CA ALA A 36 -3.41 -1.32 11.07
C ALA A 36 -4.06 -1.31 12.46
N VAL A 37 -3.97 -2.44 13.18
CA VAL A 37 -4.54 -2.63 14.51
C VAL A 37 -3.48 -3.22 15.43
N ILE A 38 -3.34 -2.66 16.63
CA ILE A 38 -2.43 -3.18 17.66
C ILE A 38 -3.25 -4.06 18.60
N GLU A 39 -2.86 -5.32 18.75
CA GLU A 39 -3.48 -6.32 19.62
C GLU A 39 -2.43 -6.88 20.60
N GLY A 40 -2.29 -6.22 21.74
CA GLY A 40 -1.25 -6.56 22.72
C GLY A 40 0.15 -6.32 22.14
N GLU A 41 0.93 -7.39 21.98
CA GLU A 41 2.28 -7.36 21.39
C GLU A 41 2.26 -7.52 19.86
N PHE A 42 1.09 -7.81 19.29
CA PHE A 42 0.93 -8.03 17.85
C PHE A 42 0.41 -6.79 17.16
N VAL A 43 0.77 -6.64 15.89
CA VAL A 43 0.21 -5.64 15.00
C VAL A 43 -0.28 -6.33 13.74
N GLU A 44 -1.54 -6.16 13.40
CA GLU A 44 -2.12 -6.58 12.12
C GLU A 44 -2.08 -5.38 11.16
N LEU A 45 -1.57 -5.55 9.94
CA LEU A 45 -1.47 -4.48 8.94
C LEU A 45 -1.27 -5.01 7.50
N ILE A 46 -1.33 -4.12 6.51
CA ILE A 46 -1.04 -4.43 5.09
C ILE A 46 0.43 -4.13 4.77
N GLY A 47 1.11 -5.07 4.12
CA GLY A 47 2.57 -5.03 3.93
C GLY A 47 3.08 -4.30 2.69
N ILE A 48 2.43 -3.21 2.26
CA ILE A 48 3.00 -2.35 1.22
C ILE A 48 3.54 -1.09 1.88
N LEU A 49 4.78 -1.20 2.33
CA LEU A 49 5.40 -0.26 3.26
C LEU A 49 6.87 -0.02 2.89
N ASN A 50 7.56 0.73 3.75
CA ASN A 50 9.00 0.84 3.71
C ASN A 50 9.63 0.06 4.86
N GLN A 51 10.74 -0.60 4.56
CA GLN A 51 11.61 -1.23 5.53
C GLN A 51 12.99 -0.59 5.52
N SER A 52 13.76 -0.80 6.58
CA SER A 52 15.19 -0.50 6.64
C SER A 52 15.89 -1.49 7.57
N ARG A 53 17.21 -1.42 7.61
CA ARG A 53 18.04 -2.13 8.58
C ARG A 53 18.92 -1.13 9.29
N LEU A 54 19.02 -1.26 10.61
CA LEU A 54 19.90 -0.46 11.45
C LEU A 54 21.05 -1.36 11.92
N LEU A 55 22.26 -1.14 11.40
CA LEU A 55 23.42 -1.93 11.80
C LEU A 55 23.95 -1.48 13.19
N PRO A 56 24.66 -2.32 13.96
CA PRO A 56 25.04 -2.05 15.37
C PRO A 56 25.82 -0.76 15.69
N LYS A 57 26.29 -0.03 14.67
CA LYS A 57 27.03 1.24 14.79
C LYS A 57 26.38 2.40 14.04
N GLU A 58 25.21 2.15 13.46
CA GLU A 58 24.44 3.16 12.75
C GLU A 58 23.36 3.69 13.69
N THR A 59 23.08 4.99 13.57
CA THR A 59 21.97 5.66 14.27
C THR A 59 20.90 6.14 13.30
N ASP A 60 21.24 6.25 12.02
CA ASP A 60 20.35 6.70 10.96
C ASP A 60 19.54 5.53 10.39
N ILE A 61 18.28 5.44 10.81
CA ILE A 61 17.33 4.42 10.38
C ILE A 61 16.90 4.58 8.90
N THR A 62 17.25 5.69 8.23
CA THR A 62 16.87 5.95 6.82
C THR A 62 17.90 5.47 5.81
N LYS A 63 19.09 5.05 6.26
CA LYS A 63 20.23 4.76 5.39
C LYS A 63 20.02 3.60 4.42
N HIS A 64 19.22 2.60 4.81
CA HIS A 64 19.03 1.37 4.05
C HIS A 64 17.57 1.13 3.65
N ILE A 65 16.85 2.20 3.34
CA ILE A 65 15.43 2.11 2.99
C ILE A 65 15.22 1.27 1.74
N LYS A 66 14.27 0.35 1.84
CA LYS A 66 13.78 -0.49 0.73
C LYS A 66 12.26 -0.60 0.84
N PRO A 67 11.57 -0.92 -0.26
CA PRO A 67 10.17 -1.33 -0.16
C PRO A 67 10.07 -2.65 0.62
N PHE A 68 9.08 -2.72 1.51
CA PHE A 68 8.53 -3.96 2.03
C PHE A 68 7.28 -4.27 1.21
N TYR A 69 7.24 -5.45 0.60
CA TYR A 69 6.20 -5.80 -0.37
C TYR A 69 5.53 -7.12 -0.01
N PHE A 70 4.37 -6.99 0.60
CA PHE A 70 3.44 -8.06 0.92
C PHE A 70 2.01 -7.48 0.82
N PRO A 71 1.39 -7.46 -0.38
CA PRO A 71 0.14 -6.74 -0.65
C PRO A 71 -1.12 -7.46 -0.09
N SER A 72 -1.03 -7.98 1.13
CA SER A 72 -2.15 -8.53 1.89
C SER A 72 -1.96 -8.20 3.37
N ARG A 73 -2.99 -8.49 4.18
CA ARG A 73 -2.86 -8.40 5.64
C ARG A 73 -1.91 -9.46 6.17
N PHE A 74 -1.14 -9.09 7.17
CA PHE A 74 -0.33 -10.01 7.95
C PHE A 74 -0.23 -9.52 9.39
N VAL A 75 0.06 -10.46 10.28
CA VAL A 75 0.33 -10.16 11.68
C VAL A 75 1.84 -10.12 11.88
N THR A 76 2.29 -9.15 12.64
CA THR A 76 3.69 -8.94 13.02
C THR A 76 3.83 -8.76 14.53
N LYS A 77 5.00 -9.08 15.08
CA LYS A 77 5.31 -8.97 16.51
C LYS A 77 6.62 -8.21 16.70
N PRO A 78 6.60 -6.87 16.75
CA PRO A 78 7.81 -6.07 16.99
C PRO A 78 8.19 -6.08 18.47
N GLY A 79 9.49 -6.04 18.77
CA GLY A 79 9.98 -5.88 20.14
C GLY A 79 9.80 -4.45 20.66
N ARG A 80 9.75 -3.46 19.77
CA ARG A 80 9.50 -2.05 20.10
C ARG A 80 8.75 -1.32 19.00
N ILE A 81 7.88 -0.39 19.41
CA ILE A 81 7.22 0.57 18.52
C ILE A 81 7.57 2.00 18.98
N GLU A 82 8.07 2.83 18.07
CA GLU A 82 8.33 4.25 18.30
C GLU A 82 7.49 5.11 17.36
N LYS A 83 6.91 6.21 17.85
CA LYS A 83 6.18 7.16 16.99
C LYS A 83 7.06 8.35 16.65
N VAL A 84 7.22 8.60 15.36
CA VAL A 84 7.97 9.75 14.82
C VAL A 84 7.05 10.66 14.04
N LYS A 85 7.15 11.97 14.28
CA LYS A 85 6.32 12.99 13.61
C LYS A 85 7.14 13.78 12.59
N ASN A 86 6.51 14.17 11.49
CA ASN A 86 7.13 14.96 10.41
C ASN A 86 8.47 14.36 9.94
N PHE A 87 8.58 13.04 9.93
CA PHE A 87 9.80 12.30 9.64
C PHE A 87 10.03 12.24 8.13
N GLN A 88 11.24 12.57 7.69
CA GLN A 88 11.63 12.46 6.29
C GLN A 88 12.15 11.04 6.03
N LEU A 89 11.32 10.21 5.40
CA LEU A 89 11.69 8.83 5.13
C LEU A 89 12.55 8.72 3.87
N THR A 90 12.04 9.20 2.73
CA THR A 90 12.83 9.32 1.48
C THR A 90 12.79 10.76 1.00
N LYS A 91 13.54 11.14 -0.03
CA LYS A 91 13.49 12.51 -0.61
C LYS A 91 12.05 12.99 -0.90
N ASN A 92 11.18 12.08 -1.34
CA ASN A 92 9.82 12.38 -1.77
C ASN A 92 8.75 11.87 -0.79
N TYR A 93 9.14 11.30 0.36
CA TYR A 93 8.20 10.77 1.34
C TYR A 93 8.47 11.32 2.73
N LYS A 94 7.56 12.15 3.21
CA LYS A 94 7.57 12.74 4.56
C LYS A 94 6.22 12.51 5.22
N GLY A 95 6.21 12.19 6.50
CA GLY A 95 4.96 11.96 7.23
C GLY A 95 5.15 11.58 8.70
N ASP A 96 4.04 11.22 9.33
CA ASP A 96 4.01 10.65 10.67
C ASP A 96 4.00 9.12 10.56
N PHE A 97 4.87 8.46 11.32
CA PHE A 97 5.04 7.01 11.25
C PHE A 97 5.12 6.40 12.64
N SER A 98 4.56 5.19 12.76
CA SER A 98 4.89 4.24 13.80
C SER A 98 5.98 3.31 13.25
N VAL A 99 7.14 3.34 13.89
CA VAL A 99 8.35 2.61 13.51
C VAL A 99 8.44 1.35 14.35
N LEU A 100 8.39 0.19 13.71
CA LEU A 100 8.37 -1.12 14.33
C LEU A 100 9.77 -1.72 14.22
N TYR A 101 10.38 -2.09 15.35
CA TYR A 101 11.74 -2.63 15.44
C TYR A 101 11.70 -4.12 15.73
N TYR A 102 12.58 -4.87 15.05
CA TYR A 102 12.72 -6.32 15.18
C TYR A 102 14.19 -6.67 15.38
N ALA A 103 14.52 -7.25 16.53
CA ALA A 103 15.84 -7.75 16.85
C ALA A 103 16.00 -9.22 16.45
N ASN A 104 17.24 -9.66 16.32
CA ASN A 104 17.57 -11.09 16.20
C ASN A 104 17.59 -11.75 17.59
N ASN A 105 16.41 -11.95 18.19
CA ASN A 105 16.23 -12.49 19.55
C ASN A 105 15.37 -13.77 19.59
N ASN A 106 14.90 -14.27 18.44
CA ASN A 106 13.94 -15.37 18.29
C ASN A 106 12.53 -15.11 18.90
N GLU A 107 12.26 -13.91 19.38
CA GLU A 107 10.95 -13.51 19.91
C GLU A 107 10.22 -12.58 18.94
N ASP A 108 10.95 -11.62 18.36
CA ASP A 108 10.43 -10.66 17.41
C ASP A 108 10.18 -11.33 16.06
N GLN A 109 8.97 -11.19 15.54
CA GLN A 109 8.53 -11.82 14.29
C GLN A 109 8.12 -10.76 13.30
N ILE A 110 8.83 -10.66 12.18
CA ILE A 110 8.45 -9.75 11.08
C ILE A 110 7.12 -10.21 10.49
N ILE A 111 6.93 -11.52 10.31
CA ILE A 111 5.65 -12.11 9.94
C ILE A 111 5.38 -13.28 10.90
N VAL A 112 4.28 -13.23 11.64
CA VAL A 112 3.92 -14.27 12.62
C VAL A 112 3.50 -15.57 11.93
N SER A 113 2.85 -15.48 10.78
CA SER A 113 2.49 -16.65 9.97
C SER A 113 2.50 -16.33 8.48
N ILE A 114 3.18 -17.16 7.68
CA ILE A 114 3.13 -17.15 6.22
C ILE A 114 1.85 -17.77 5.67
N LYS A 115 1.05 -18.45 6.52
CA LYS A 115 -0.28 -18.93 6.17
C LYS A 115 -1.30 -17.83 6.43
N VAL A 116 -1.27 -16.82 5.59
CA VAL A 116 -2.25 -15.74 5.65
C VAL A 116 -3.60 -16.25 5.15
N PRO A 117 -4.70 -16.07 5.91
CA PRO A 117 -6.03 -16.43 5.45
C PRO A 117 -6.37 -15.66 4.17
N GLN A 118 -6.84 -16.38 3.16
CA GLN A 118 -7.31 -15.79 1.92
C GLN A 118 -8.68 -15.18 2.17
N ASP A 119 -8.76 -13.85 2.13
CA ASP A 119 -9.99 -13.11 2.41
C ASP A 119 -10.12 -11.94 1.45
N ILE A 120 -11.29 -11.80 0.83
CA ILE A 120 -11.58 -10.68 -0.07
C ILE A 120 -11.57 -9.34 0.67
N THR A 121 -11.88 -9.32 1.98
CA THR A 121 -11.81 -8.11 2.79
C THR A 121 -10.38 -7.55 2.88
N ASN A 122 -9.34 -8.39 2.72
CA ASN A 122 -7.95 -7.89 2.62
C ASN A 122 -7.74 -7.07 1.34
N VAL A 123 -8.39 -7.47 0.24
CA VAL A 123 -8.37 -6.75 -1.03
C VAL A 123 -9.15 -5.45 -0.90
N GLU A 124 -10.31 -5.46 -0.23
CA GLU A 124 -11.09 -4.24 0.07
C GLU A 124 -10.27 -3.22 0.87
N ASP A 125 -9.58 -3.69 1.92
CA ASP A 125 -8.75 -2.81 2.74
C ASP A 125 -7.54 -2.28 1.97
N PHE A 126 -6.95 -3.08 1.07
CA PHE A 126 -5.95 -2.59 0.13
C PHE A 126 -6.51 -1.45 -0.76
N PHE A 127 -7.70 -1.61 -1.33
CA PHE A 127 -8.37 -0.54 -2.10
C PHE A 127 -8.68 0.70 -1.24
N ARG A 128 -9.10 0.50 0.02
CA ARG A 128 -9.35 1.60 0.94
C ARG A 128 -8.09 2.44 1.17
N VAL A 129 -6.92 1.81 1.21
CA VAL A 129 -5.63 2.50 1.36
C VAL A 129 -5.20 3.17 0.05
N PHE A 130 -5.11 2.40 -1.02
CA PHE A 130 -4.45 2.82 -2.25
C PHE A 130 -5.33 3.76 -3.09
N VAL A 131 -6.63 3.49 -3.13
CA VAL A 131 -7.58 4.20 -4.00
C VAL A 131 -8.37 5.23 -3.21
N ASN A 132 -9.04 4.82 -2.14
CA ASN A 132 -9.94 5.72 -1.39
C ASN A 132 -9.19 6.77 -0.59
N ALA A 133 -8.05 6.40 0.00
CA ALA A 133 -7.20 7.31 0.75
C ALA A 133 -6.14 8.00 -0.12
N GLY A 134 -5.65 7.33 -1.18
CA GLY A 134 -4.50 7.82 -1.92
C GLY A 134 -3.19 7.70 -1.13
N ASP A 135 -3.12 6.84 -0.11
CA ASP A 135 -1.92 6.64 0.72
C ASP A 135 -0.96 5.64 0.04
N ILE A 136 -0.59 5.92 -1.22
CA ILE A 136 0.35 5.10 -2.00
C ILE A 136 1.78 5.48 -1.60
N PRO A 137 2.62 4.54 -1.12
CA PRO A 137 4.01 4.86 -0.79
C PRO A 137 4.81 5.30 -2.01
N THR A 138 5.41 6.49 -1.98
CA THR A 138 6.28 7.05 -3.04
C THR A 138 7.68 6.42 -3.08
N SER A 139 7.76 5.14 -2.69
CA SER A 139 8.95 4.29 -2.82
C SER A 139 8.78 3.18 -3.87
N ILE A 140 7.58 3.07 -4.45
CA ILE A 140 7.27 2.15 -5.54
C ILE A 140 7.34 2.93 -6.85
N HIS A 141 8.11 2.44 -7.82
CA HIS A 141 8.21 3.03 -9.15
C HIS A 141 6.83 3.13 -9.81
N TYR A 142 6.53 4.27 -10.44
CA TYR A 142 5.22 4.54 -11.04
C TYR A 142 4.75 3.42 -12.00
N LYS A 143 5.67 2.92 -12.84
CA LYS A 143 5.40 1.82 -13.79
C LYS A 143 5.02 0.50 -13.13
N ASP A 144 5.35 0.32 -11.85
CA ASP A 144 5.14 -0.93 -11.10
C ASP A 144 3.91 -0.88 -10.18
N LEU A 145 3.25 0.28 -10.08
CA LEU A 145 2.11 0.48 -9.18
C LEU A 145 0.90 -0.41 -9.49
N TYR A 146 0.79 -0.96 -10.70
CA TYR A 146 -0.32 -1.86 -11.07
C TYR A 146 -0.16 -3.24 -10.45
N LYS A 147 1.07 -3.65 -10.12
CA LYS A 147 1.38 -4.98 -9.59
C LYS A 147 0.72 -5.24 -8.24
N PRO A 148 0.78 -4.32 -7.24
CA PRO A 148 0.13 -4.55 -5.96
C PRO A 148 -1.36 -4.88 -6.04
N PHE A 149 -2.09 -4.32 -7.01
CA PHE A 149 -3.50 -4.67 -7.23
C PHE A 149 -3.65 -6.15 -7.55
N ILE A 150 -2.96 -6.61 -8.61
CA ILE A 150 -3.00 -7.99 -9.11
C ILE A 150 -2.49 -8.97 -8.06
N ASP A 151 -1.36 -8.65 -7.43
CA ASP A 151 -0.72 -9.49 -6.43
C ASP A 151 -1.58 -9.62 -5.17
N SER A 152 -2.25 -8.54 -4.73
CA SER A 152 -3.17 -8.58 -3.59
C SER A 152 -4.29 -9.60 -3.79
N MET A 153 -4.92 -9.57 -4.97
CA MET A 153 -6.00 -10.50 -5.31
C MET A 153 -5.49 -11.94 -5.45
N THR A 154 -4.32 -12.11 -6.06
CA THR A 154 -3.69 -13.41 -6.25
C THR A 154 -3.31 -14.06 -4.91
N ILE A 155 -2.74 -13.31 -3.97
CA ILE A 155 -2.41 -13.80 -2.62
C ILE A 155 -3.67 -14.25 -1.89
N ASN A 156 -4.78 -13.54 -2.08
CA ASN A 156 -6.09 -13.89 -1.52
C ASN A 156 -6.85 -14.95 -2.37
N GLY A 157 -6.13 -15.72 -3.20
CA GLY A 157 -6.65 -16.92 -3.87
C GLY A 157 -7.55 -16.63 -5.07
N ASN A 158 -7.50 -15.42 -5.62
CA ASN A 158 -8.49 -14.97 -6.58
C ASN A 158 -7.84 -14.19 -7.75
N SER A 159 -8.65 -13.77 -8.72
CA SER A 159 -8.28 -12.90 -9.83
C SER A 159 -9.43 -11.95 -10.14
N TYR A 160 -9.10 -10.72 -10.54
CA TYR A 160 -10.11 -9.76 -11.00
C TYR A 160 -10.70 -10.12 -12.36
N GLY A 161 -10.01 -10.96 -13.16
CA GLY A 161 -10.38 -11.20 -14.55
C GLY A 161 -10.17 -9.99 -15.48
N LEU A 162 -9.51 -8.94 -15.01
CA LEU A 162 -9.25 -7.71 -15.76
C LEU A 162 -7.81 -7.66 -16.30
N PRO A 163 -7.59 -7.10 -17.51
CA PRO A 163 -6.27 -6.78 -18.00
C PRO A 163 -5.48 -5.83 -17.08
N ALA A 164 -4.16 -6.03 -16.99
CA ALA A 164 -3.27 -5.13 -16.23
C ALA A 164 -3.33 -3.66 -16.69
N ALA A 165 -3.73 -3.43 -17.95
CA ALA A 165 -3.90 -2.09 -18.52
C ALA A 165 -4.97 -1.26 -17.78
N ASP A 166 -6.03 -1.90 -17.27
CA ASP A 166 -7.12 -1.20 -16.58
C ASP A 166 -6.64 -0.62 -15.24
N PHE A 167 -5.82 -1.38 -14.51
CA PHE A 167 -5.13 -0.88 -13.32
C PHE A 167 -4.14 0.24 -13.65
N GLY A 168 -3.48 0.17 -14.82
CA GLY A 168 -2.65 1.25 -15.33
C GLY A 168 -3.43 2.55 -15.55
N LEU A 169 -4.67 2.47 -16.06
CA LEU A 169 -5.55 3.64 -16.22
C LEU A 169 -5.97 4.20 -14.86
N LEU A 170 -6.36 3.35 -13.91
CA LEU A 170 -6.68 3.76 -12.54
C LEU A 170 -5.51 4.54 -11.89
N ILE A 171 -4.30 3.99 -11.97
CA ILE A 171 -3.08 4.64 -11.45
C ILE A 171 -2.80 5.96 -12.17
N SER A 172 -3.10 6.04 -13.46
CA SER A 172 -2.93 7.28 -14.21
C SER A 172 -3.82 8.42 -13.70
N GLU A 173 -4.97 8.09 -13.12
CA GLU A 173 -5.84 9.08 -12.50
C GLU A 173 -5.50 9.38 -11.04
N LEU A 174 -4.99 8.40 -10.29
CA LEU A 174 -4.63 8.57 -8.88
C LEU A 174 -3.31 9.32 -8.69
N CYS A 175 -2.37 9.25 -9.64
CA CYS A 175 -1.06 9.87 -9.52
C CYS A 175 -0.97 11.19 -10.31
N ARG A 176 -0.62 12.27 -9.63
CA ARG A 176 -0.52 13.63 -10.21
C ARG A 176 0.93 14.12 -10.28
N ASP A 177 1.18 15.08 -11.18
CA ASP A 177 2.49 15.73 -11.30
C ASP A 177 2.79 16.56 -10.05
N PRO A 178 3.97 16.42 -9.43
CA PRO A 178 4.34 17.21 -8.25
C PRO A 178 4.39 18.72 -8.49
N ARG A 179 4.47 19.16 -9.75
CA ARG A 179 4.50 20.56 -10.17
C ARG A 179 3.10 21.09 -10.51
N ASP A 180 2.16 20.22 -10.84
CA ASP A 180 0.76 20.58 -11.15
C ASP A 180 -0.18 19.41 -10.84
N ILE A 181 -0.92 19.53 -9.73
CA ILE A 181 -1.83 18.49 -9.26
C ILE A 181 -3.01 18.24 -10.21
N ASN A 182 -3.33 19.16 -11.11
CA ASN A 182 -4.39 18.98 -12.11
C ASN A 182 -3.93 18.11 -13.29
N LYS A 183 -2.63 17.82 -13.36
CA LYS A 183 -2.04 17.03 -14.45
C LYS A 183 -1.77 15.60 -13.97
N PRO A 184 -2.24 14.57 -14.69
CA PRO A 184 -1.78 13.21 -14.50
C PRO A 184 -0.26 13.10 -14.58
N PHE A 185 0.36 12.33 -13.67
CA PHE A 185 1.81 12.17 -13.59
C PHE A 185 2.42 11.69 -14.91
N ARG A 186 1.74 10.78 -15.62
CA ARG A 186 2.15 10.27 -16.94
C ARG A 186 2.25 11.32 -18.05
N LEU A 187 1.59 12.46 -17.89
CA LEU A 187 1.66 13.59 -18.83
C LEU A 187 2.67 14.65 -18.35
N GLY A 188 3.20 14.47 -17.15
CA GLY A 188 4.17 15.32 -16.50
C GLY A 188 5.59 15.12 -17.02
N LYS A 189 6.45 16.11 -16.77
CA LYS A 189 7.90 15.96 -17.02
C LYS A 189 8.64 15.35 -15.83
N ALA A 190 8.02 15.36 -14.65
CA ALA A 190 8.61 14.79 -13.44
C ALA A 190 8.86 13.27 -13.56
N LEU A 191 8.04 12.56 -14.35
CA LEU A 191 8.22 11.14 -14.64
C LEU A 191 9.57 10.83 -15.32
N ASP A 192 10.05 11.71 -16.22
CA ASP A 192 11.32 11.52 -16.92
C ASP A 192 12.53 11.74 -15.99
N GLU A 193 12.33 12.46 -14.88
CA GLU A 193 13.37 12.82 -13.92
C GLU A 193 13.45 11.83 -12.75
N ASP A 194 12.29 11.46 -12.20
CA ASP A 194 12.16 10.57 -11.05
C ASP A 194 10.77 9.92 -11.06
N ASP A 195 10.69 8.65 -11.42
CA ASP A 195 9.44 7.89 -11.53
C ASP A 195 8.81 7.54 -10.17
N CYS A 196 9.39 7.97 -9.06
CA CYS A 196 8.85 7.87 -7.70
C CYS A 196 8.39 9.23 -7.14
N SER A 197 8.44 10.30 -7.94
CA SER A 197 8.10 11.67 -7.53
C SER A 197 6.62 12.04 -7.67
N TYR A 198 5.75 11.07 -8.01
CA TYR A 198 4.31 11.32 -8.14
C TYR A 198 3.67 11.74 -6.82
N ILE A 199 2.60 12.54 -6.90
CA ILE A 199 1.72 12.82 -5.77
C ILE A 199 0.47 11.95 -5.92
N PRO A 200 0.29 10.92 -5.06
CA PRO A 200 -0.95 10.18 -5.05
C PRO A 200 -2.07 11.02 -4.44
N ILE A 201 -3.27 10.92 -5.00
CA ILE A 201 -4.47 11.56 -4.48
C ILE A 201 -5.55 10.51 -4.25
N SER A 202 -6.43 10.77 -3.29
CA SER A 202 -7.64 9.97 -3.13
C SER A 202 -8.52 10.11 -4.38
N VAL A 203 -9.13 9.00 -4.79
CA VAL A 203 -10.06 8.93 -5.93
C VAL A 203 -11.17 9.99 -5.80
N LYS A 204 -11.60 10.30 -4.58
CA LYS A 204 -12.62 11.30 -4.24
C LYS A 204 -12.24 12.75 -4.62
N TYR A 205 -10.96 13.02 -4.88
CA TYR A 205 -10.50 14.34 -5.34
C TYR A 205 -10.42 14.44 -6.86
N ILE A 206 -10.30 13.33 -7.60
CA ILE A 206 -10.24 13.35 -9.08
C ILE A 206 -11.37 14.16 -9.71
N PRO A 207 -12.64 13.98 -9.29
CA PRO A 207 -13.77 14.68 -9.90
C PRO A 207 -13.64 16.20 -9.82
N LYS A 208 -13.10 16.71 -8.71
CA LYS A 208 -12.89 18.14 -8.45
C LYS A 208 -11.81 18.74 -9.35
N LEU A 209 -10.89 17.92 -9.84
CA LEU A 209 -9.78 18.32 -10.71
C LEU A 209 -10.15 18.23 -12.20
N VAL A 210 -11.02 17.30 -12.57
CA VAL A 210 -11.33 17.01 -13.98
C VAL A 210 -12.58 17.75 -14.45
N SER A 211 -13.67 17.76 -13.68
CA SER A 211 -14.92 18.42 -14.10
C SER A 211 -15.94 18.60 -12.97
N PRO A 212 -16.62 19.76 -12.88
CA PRO A 212 -17.77 19.96 -11.99
C PRO A 212 -18.89 18.93 -12.20
N PHE A 213 -19.10 18.44 -13.43
CA PHE A 213 -20.13 17.44 -13.74
C PHE A 213 -19.74 16.05 -13.22
N THR A 214 -18.46 15.69 -13.32
CA THR A 214 -17.91 14.47 -12.71
C THR A 214 -17.99 14.58 -11.19
N SER A 215 -17.76 15.77 -10.60
CA SER A 215 -17.88 15.99 -9.15
C SER A 215 -19.27 15.74 -8.58
N LEU A 216 -20.32 15.95 -9.38
CA LEU A 216 -21.71 15.69 -8.98
C LEU A 216 -22.10 14.22 -9.10
N THR A 217 -21.39 13.44 -9.93
CA THR A 217 -21.70 12.02 -10.21
C THR A 217 -20.72 11.05 -9.54
N SER A 218 -19.61 11.56 -9.00
CA SER A 218 -18.47 10.76 -8.60
C SER A 218 -18.58 10.00 -7.29
N GLU A 219 -19.42 10.46 -6.34
CA GLU A 219 -19.59 9.73 -5.08
C GLU A 219 -20.00 8.27 -5.33
N ASN A 220 -20.80 8.05 -6.39
CA ASN A 220 -21.18 6.70 -6.82
C ASN A 220 -20.21 6.11 -7.86
N PHE A 221 -19.45 6.91 -8.60
CA PHE A 221 -18.54 6.40 -9.64
C PHE A 221 -17.36 5.64 -9.03
N ASP A 222 -16.78 6.16 -7.94
CA ASP A 222 -15.63 5.52 -7.28
C ASP A 222 -16.04 4.18 -6.65
N GLU A 223 -17.20 4.17 -5.97
CA GLU A 223 -17.80 2.95 -5.41
C GLU A 223 -18.26 1.99 -6.52
N ALA A 224 -18.79 2.48 -7.64
CA ALA A 224 -19.18 1.65 -8.78
C ALA A 224 -17.97 1.07 -9.52
N MET A 225 -16.86 1.79 -9.63
CA MET A 225 -15.63 1.29 -10.25
C MET A 225 -14.96 0.24 -9.36
N ILE A 226 -14.83 0.50 -8.06
CA ILE A 226 -14.32 -0.50 -7.10
C ILE A 226 -15.27 -1.71 -7.07
N GLY A 227 -16.58 -1.47 -7.02
CA GLY A 227 -17.61 -2.49 -7.10
C GLY A 227 -17.53 -3.30 -8.38
N ALA A 228 -17.35 -2.69 -9.55
CA ALA A 228 -17.19 -3.39 -10.82
C ALA A 228 -15.90 -4.20 -10.89
N ILE A 229 -14.80 -3.73 -10.29
CA ILE A 229 -13.56 -4.51 -10.20
C ILE A 229 -13.73 -5.71 -9.25
N MET A 230 -14.50 -5.55 -8.18
CA MET A 230 -14.65 -6.55 -7.13
C MET A 230 -15.78 -7.57 -7.37
N ASN A 231 -16.79 -7.18 -8.14
CA ASN A 231 -17.99 -7.98 -8.36
C ASN A 231 -17.81 -8.85 -9.61
N LYS A 232 -17.94 -10.16 -9.43
CA LYS A 232 -17.81 -11.15 -10.52
C LYS A 232 -19.13 -11.46 -11.24
N ASN A 233 -20.23 -10.87 -10.78
CA ASN A 233 -21.53 -11.09 -11.38
C ASN A 233 -21.70 -10.12 -12.56
N ASP A 234 -21.59 -10.66 -13.78
CA ASP A 234 -21.97 -9.99 -15.03
C ASP A 234 -23.50 -9.91 -15.23
N ASP A 235 -24.28 -10.32 -14.23
CA ASP A 235 -25.73 -10.35 -14.31
C ASP A 235 -26.30 -8.93 -14.17
N SER A 236 -26.71 -8.38 -15.32
CA SER A 236 -27.48 -7.14 -15.43
C SER A 236 -28.63 -7.12 -14.43
N THR A 237 -28.53 -6.25 -13.44
CA THR A 237 -29.62 -6.01 -12.51
C THR A 237 -30.74 -5.25 -13.22
N PRO A 238 -32.01 -5.45 -12.83
CA PRO A 238 -33.11 -4.63 -13.33
C PRO A 238 -32.89 -3.12 -13.09
N LEU A 239 -32.10 -2.76 -12.08
CA LEU A 239 -31.73 -1.38 -11.77
C LEU A 239 -30.74 -0.79 -12.80
N GLU A 240 -29.75 -1.57 -13.25
CA GLU A 240 -28.82 -1.16 -14.30
C GLU A 240 -29.56 -0.88 -15.62
N ARG A 241 -30.52 -1.73 -16.01
CA ARG A 241 -31.34 -1.52 -17.21
C ARG A 241 -32.15 -0.22 -17.17
N VAL A 242 -32.58 0.22 -15.99
CA VAL A 242 -33.31 1.49 -15.83
C VAL A 242 -32.38 2.70 -15.87
N LEU A 243 -31.12 2.54 -15.41
CA LEU A 243 -30.15 3.63 -15.33
C LEU A 243 -29.34 3.84 -16.62
N THR A 244 -29.12 2.79 -17.42
CA THR A 244 -28.36 2.86 -18.68
C THR A 244 -29.24 3.05 -19.92
N GLY A 245 -30.56 2.86 -19.80
CA GLY A 245 -31.52 2.92 -20.91
C GLY A 245 -31.70 1.58 -21.62
#